data_AF-A0A6I7PET3-F1
#
_entry.id   AF-A0A6I7PET3-F1
#
_cell.length_a   1.000
_cell.length_b   1.000
_cell.length_c   1.000
_cell.angle_alpha   90.00
_cell.angle_beta   90.00
_cell.angle_gamma   90.00
#
_symmetry.space_group_name_H-M   'P 1'
#
loop_
_entity.id
_entity.type
_entity.pdbx_description
1 polymer ?
#
loop_
_entity_poly.entity_id
_entity_poly.type
_entity_poly.pdbx_seq_one_letter_code
_entity_poly.pdbx_strand_id
1 'polypeptide(L)'
;MIQIYLLSVLTNIVAGITLSFDGLDEKVHLSSIFNRDLFESVGFRLGLGIATFLVGFFKFLSVTNGDVPVVGDLIPALSGVIQGLILLVLYYRARSDVSSPMLDSIDKIFVQNRSMFGTAGILIGALHFLFPSVLFL
;
A
#
# COMPACT_ATOMS: atom_id res chain seq x y z
N MET A 1 -4.83 -18.38 -1.32
CA MET A 1 -6.31 -18.36 -1.09
C MET A 1 -6.93 -17.19 -1.85
N ILE A 2 -8.04 -17.39 -2.57
CA ILE A 2 -8.61 -16.35 -3.45
C ILE A 2 -9.01 -15.06 -2.72
N GLN A 3 -9.40 -15.17 -1.44
CA GLN A 3 -9.79 -14.03 -0.61
C GLN A 3 -8.59 -13.11 -0.32
N ILE A 4 -7.49 -13.68 0.21
CA ILE A 4 -6.27 -12.92 0.50
C ILE A 4 -5.63 -12.36 -0.78
N TYR A 5 -5.73 -13.11 -1.87
CA TYR A 5 -5.33 -12.64 -3.20
C TYR A 5 -6.06 -11.34 -3.58
N LEU A 6 -7.39 -11.35 -3.57
CA LEU A 6 -8.18 -10.17 -3.95
C LEU A 6 -7.97 -9.01 -2.98
N LEU A 7 -7.92 -9.30 -1.67
CA LEU A 7 -7.61 -8.26 -0.68
C LEU A 7 -6.26 -7.62 -0.95
N SER A 8 -5.23 -8.40 -1.30
CA SER A 8 -3.88 -7.88 -1.60
C SER A 8 -3.90 -6.94 -2.81
N VAL A 9 -4.60 -7.31 -3.88
CA VAL A 9 -4.80 -6.44 -5.05
C VAL A 9 -5.47 -5.12 -4.62
N LEU A 10 -6.61 -5.22 -3.94
CA LEU A 10 -7.41 -4.05 -3.59
C LEU A 10 -6.67 -3.11 -2.62
N THR A 11 -6.02 -3.66 -1.59
CA THR A 11 -5.31 -2.84 -0.62
C THR A 11 -4.08 -2.17 -1.22
N ASN A 12 -3.33 -2.83 -2.11
CA ASN A 12 -2.22 -2.20 -2.84
C ASN A 12 -2.69 -1.01 -3.69
N ILE A 13 -3.83 -1.15 -4.38
CA ILE A 13 -4.40 -0.09 -5.21
C ILE A 13 -4.91 1.06 -4.35
N VAL A 14 -5.73 0.78 -3.32
CA VAL A 14 -6.36 1.83 -2.50
C VAL A 14 -5.32 2.55 -1.61
N ALA A 15 -4.38 1.81 -1.00
CA ALA A 15 -3.25 2.41 -0.29
C ALA A 15 -2.36 3.20 -1.27
N GLY A 16 -2.18 2.68 -2.47
CA GLY A 16 -1.42 3.35 -3.52
C GLY A 16 -2.01 4.70 -3.91
N ILE A 17 -3.31 4.74 -4.16
CA ILE A 17 -4.06 5.98 -4.43
C ILE A 17 -3.94 6.92 -3.23
N THR A 18 -4.10 6.42 -2.00
CA THR A 18 -4.01 7.26 -0.78
C THR A 18 -2.63 7.90 -0.63
N LEU A 19 -1.55 7.16 -0.88
CA LEU A 19 -0.17 7.67 -0.74
C LEU A 19 0.25 8.59 -1.88
N SER A 20 -0.36 8.46 -3.06
CA SER A 20 -0.06 9.26 -4.26
C SER A 20 -1.15 10.27 -4.61
N PHE A 21 -2.14 10.48 -3.73
CA PHE A 21 -3.36 11.23 -4.01
C PHE A 21 -3.06 12.62 -4.57
N ASP A 22 -2.21 13.40 -3.90
CA ASP A 22 -1.87 14.76 -4.34
C ASP A 22 -1.27 14.78 -5.76
N GLY A 23 -0.34 13.87 -6.05
CA GLY A 23 0.32 13.80 -7.36
C GLY A 23 -0.55 13.22 -8.47
N LEU A 24 -1.55 12.41 -8.12
CA LEU A 24 -2.54 11.91 -9.07
C LEU A 24 -3.65 12.94 -9.30
N ASP A 25 -4.07 13.68 -8.26
CA ASP A 25 -5.09 14.73 -8.36
C ASP A 25 -4.64 15.84 -9.33
N GLU A 26 -3.37 16.22 -9.31
CA GLU A 26 -2.80 17.18 -10.26
C GLU A 26 -2.86 16.69 -11.72
N LYS A 27 -2.75 15.38 -11.96
CA LYS A 27 -2.64 14.81 -13.32
C LYS A 27 -3.97 14.37 -13.91
N VAL A 28 -4.87 13.84 -13.08
CA VAL A 28 -6.11 13.20 -13.52
C VAL A 28 -7.34 13.67 -12.75
N HIS A 29 -7.22 14.72 -11.92
CA HIS A 29 -8.32 15.32 -11.15
C HIS A 29 -9.09 14.29 -10.30
N LEU A 30 -8.38 13.44 -9.55
CA LEU A 30 -8.98 12.41 -8.69
C LEU A 30 -10.06 12.97 -7.75
N SER A 31 -9.90 14.19 -7.25
CA SER A 31 -10.86 14.86 -6.38
C SER A 31 -12.23 15.09 -7.01
N SER A 32 -12.36 15.03 -8.35
CA SER A 32 -13.67 15.09 -9.01
C SER A 32 -14.45 13.78 -8.92
N ILE A 33 -13.78 12.67 -8.63
CA ILE A 33 -14.38 11.32 -8.54
C ILE A 33 -14.41 10.85 -7.08
N PHE A 34 -13.39 11.20 -6.31
CA PHE A 34 -13.16 10.72 -4.94
C PHE A 34 -13.18 11.86 -3.93
N ASN A 35 -13.71 11.58 -2.73
CA ASN A 35 -13.71 12.55 -1.65
C ASN A 35 -12.29 12.71 -1.06
N ARG A 36 -11.63 13.83 -1.34
CA ARG A 36 -10.30 14.18 -0.82
C ARG A 36 -10.21 14.06 0.71
N ASP A 37 -11.22 14.55 1.42
CA ASP A 37 -11.24 14.56 2.88
C ASP A 37 -11.15 13.15 3.47
N LEU A 38 -11.69 12.15 2.75
CA LEU A 38 -11.58 10.75 3.16
C LEU A 38 -10.13 10.26 3.08
N PHE A 39 -9.42 10.54 1.99
CA PHE A 39 -8.03 10.12 1.79
C PHE A 39 -7.02 10.89 2.66
N GLU A 40 -7.40 12.07 3.13
CA GLU A 40 -6.63 12.87 4.09
C GLU A 40 -6.95 12.56 5.55
N SER A 41 -8.10 11.92 5.81
CA SER A 41 -8.53 11.55 7.16
C SER A 41 -7.53 10.63 7.87
N VAL A 42 -7.11 11.07 9.06
CA VAL A 42 -6.19 10.34 9.94
C VAL A 42 -6.75 8.94 10.29
N GLY A 43 -8.05 8.83 10.54
CA GLY A 43 -8.71 7.56 10.86
C GLY A 43 -8.74 6.59 9.67
N PHE A 44 -9.02 7.11 8.48
CA PHE A 44 -9.01 6.31 7.25
C PHE A 44 -7.60 5.79 6.95
N ARG A 45 -6.58 6.65 7.03
CA ARG A 45 -5.17 6.26 6.83
C ARG A 45 -4.71 5.19 7.83
N LEU A 46 -5.13 5.28 9.09
CA LEU A 46 -4.84 4.25 10.09
C LEU A 46 -5.48 2.91 9.73
N GLY A 47 -6.80 2.91 9.49
CA GLY A 47 -7.54 1.68 9.17
C GLY A 47 -7.00 1.01 7.90
N LEU A 48 -6.78 1.79 6.85
CA LEU A 48 -6.19 1.33 5.61
C LEU A 48 -4.74 0.85 5.82
N GLY A 49 -3.93 1.55 6.62
CA GLY A 49 -2.56 1.17 6.94
C GLY A 49 -2.48 -0.19 7.63
N ILE A 50 -3.28 -0.42 8.66
CA ILE A 50 -3.37 -1.71 9.37
C ILE A 50 -3.83 -2.81 8.41
N ALA A 51 -4.91 -2.58 7.66
CA ALA A 51 -5.46 -3.56 6.73
C ALA A 51 -4.43 -3.94 5.64
N THR A 52 -3.79 -2.95 5.02
CA THR A 52 -2.80 -3.16 3.95
C THR A 52 -1.56 -3.89 4.47
N PHE A 53 -1.06 -3.51 5.65
CA PHE A 53 0.07 -4.18 6.28
C PHE A 53 -0.23 -5.65 6.59
N LEU A 54 -1.36 -5.93 7.25
CA LEU A 54 -1.73 -7.30 7.62
C LEU A 54 -2.01 -8.16 6.38
N VAL A 55 -2.69 -7.62 5.37
CA VAL A 55 -2.93 -8.33 4.11
C VAL A 55 -1.62 -8.63 3.39
N GLY A 56 -0.70 -7.67 3.30
CA GLY A 56 0.63 -7.88 2.73
C GLY A 56 1.41 -8.94 3.51
N PHE A 57 1.37 -8.89 4.84
CA PHE A 57 2.02 -9.88 5.70
C PHE A 57 1.44 -11.30 5.50
N PHE A 58 0.10 -11.44 5.51
CA PHE A 58 -0.56 -12.72 5.29
C PHE A 58 -0.42 -13.24 3.86
N LYS A 59 -0.21 -12.36 2.87
CA LYS A 59 0.05 -12.76 1.49
C LYS A 59 1.36 -13.53 1.36
N PHE A 60 2.40 -13.24 2.17
CA PHE A 60 3.60 -14.09 2.24
C PHE A 60 3.31 -15.53 2.69
N LEU A 61 2.28 -15.72 3.51
CA LEU A 61 1.89 -17.04 4.03
C LEU A 61 0.85 -17.73 3.15
N SER A 62 0.17 -16.98 2.28
CA SER A 62 -0.93 -17.50 1.46
C SER A 62 -0.42 -17.94 0.11
N VAL A 63 -0.14 -19.23 -0.01
CA VAL A 63 0.15 -19.84 -1.32
C VAL A 63 -1.15 -19.97 -2.11
N THR A 64 -1.13 -19.56 -3.37
CA THR A 64 -2.21 -19.81 -4.32
C THR A 64 -1.98 -21.20 -4.93
N ASN A 65 -3.02 -22.06 -4.97
CA ASN A 65 -2.89 -23.44 -5.43
C ASN A 65 -2.33 -23.48 -6.87
N GLY A 66 -1.21 -24.18 -7.07
CA GLY A 66 -0.54 -24.27 -8.38
C GLY A 66 0.66 -23.34 -8.56
N ASP A 67 0.95 -22.47 -7.59
CA ASP A 67 2.07 -21.53 -7.62
C ASP A 67 3.23 -21.97 -6.71
N VAL A 68 4.43 -21.42 -6.91
CA VAL A 68 5.62 -21.76 -6.10
C VAL A 68 5.39 -21.28 -4.66
N PRO A 69 5.37 -22.18 -3.65
CA PRO A 69 4.94 -21.92 -2.26
C PRO A 69 5.60 -20.78 -1.46
N VAL A 70 6.53 -20.02 -2.06
CA VAL A 70 7.29 -18.95 -1.38
C VAL A 70 7.53 -17.72 -2.28
N VAL A 71 7.33 -17.82 -3.60
CA VAL A 71 7.86 -16.81 -4.55
C VAL A 71 6.79 -16.15 -5.41
N GLY A 72 5.69 -16.85 -5.70
CA GLY A 72 4.61 -16.41 -6.60
C GLY A 72 4.10 -14.97 -6.36
N ASP A 73 3.98 -14.62 -5.09
CA ASP A 73 3.25 -13.45 -4.60
C ASP A 73 4.14 -12.44 -3.84
N LEU A 74 5.46 -12.50 -4.03
CA LEU A 74 6.43 -11.73 -3.22
C LEU A 74 6.27 -10.21 -3.42
N ILE A 75 6.11 -9.76 -4.67
CA ILE A 75 6.05 -8.32 -5.00
C ILE A 75 4.77 -7.68 -4.42
N PRO A 76 3.55 -8.23 -4.62
CA PRO A 76 2.34 -7.71 -4.00
C PRO A 76 2.36 -7.72 -2.47
N ALA A 77 2.94 -8.76 -1.87
CA ALA A 77 3.06 -8.89 -0.41
C ALA A 77 3.99 -7.81 0.18
N LEU A 78 5.18 -7.67 -0.40
CA LEU A 78 6.17 -6.67 0.03
C LEU A 78 5.65 -5.24 -0.18
N SER A 79 5.03 -4.97 -1.32
CA SER A 79 4.40 -3.68 -1.59
C SER A 79 3.33 -3.35 -0.54
N GLY A 80 2.44 -4.29 -0.21
CA GLY A 80 1.42 -4.10 0.82
C GLY A 80 2.01 -3.80 2.20
N VAL A 81 3.07 -4.52 2.60
CA VAL A 81 3.77 -4.25 3.87
C VAL A 81 4.39 -2.86 3.89
N ILE A 82 5.09 -2.46 2.82
CA ILE A 82 5.73 -1.15 2.74
C ILE A 82 4.69 -0.02 2.76
N GLN A 83 3.64 -0.12 1.92
CA GLN A 83 2.60 0.91 1.86
C GLN A 83 1.82 1.02 3.16
N GLY A 84 1.49 -0.12 3.79
CA GLY A 84 0.87 -0.15 5.11
C GLY A 84 1.75 0.53 6.15
N LEU A 85 3.05 0.25 6.17
CA LEU A 85 4.00 0.88 7.08
C LEU A 85 4.10 2.39 6.86
N ILE A 86 4.13 2.87 5.62
CA ILE A 86 4.11 4.31 5.31
C ILE A 86 2.87 4.98 5.90
N LEU A 87 1.68 4.38 5.70
CA LEU A 87 0.43 4.91 6.25
C LEU A 87 0.43 4.95 7.78
N LEU A 88 0.99 3.94 8.44
CA LEU A 88 1.12 3.90 9.89
C LEU A 88 2.09 4.97 10.41
N VAL A 89 3.20 5.22 9.72
CA VAL A 89 4.14 6.30 10.06
C VAL A 89 3.51 7.67 9.87
N LEU A 90 2.76 7.87 8.78
CA LEU A 90 1.99 9.09 8.54
C LEU A 90 0.96 9.34 9.66
N TYR A 91 0.27 8.29 10.12
CA TYR A 91 -0.63 8.38 11.27
C TYR A 91 0.12 8.76 12.56
N TYR A 92 1.25 8.10 12.82
CA TYR A 92 2.06 8.38 14.02
C TYR A 92 2.52 9.85 14.05
N ARG A 93 3.05 10.36 12.94
CA ARG A 93 3.49 11.77 12.82
C ARG A 93 2.34 12.77 12.94
N ALA A 94 1.12 12.39 12.57
CA ALA A 94 -0.06 13.23 12.77
C ALA A 94 -0.53 13.30 14.23
N ARG A 95 -0.01 12.45 15.11
CA ARG A 95 -0.45 12.31 16.52
C ARG A 95 0.66 12.47 17.55
N SER A 96 1.92 12.44 17.15
CA SER A 96 3.08 12.45 18.04
C SER A 96 4.16 13.37 17.50
N ASP A 97 4.65 14.27 18.36
CA ASP A 97 5.81 15.13 18.11
C ASP A 97 7.13 14.46 18.51
N VAL A 98 7.09 13.23 19.04
CA VAL A 98 8.29 12.50 19.45
C VAL A 98 9.06 12.04 18.21
N SER A 99 10.30 12.51 18.07
CA SER A 99 11.22 12.08 17.02
C SER A 99 12.29 11.12 17.54
N SER A 100 12.88 10.35 16.63
CA SER A 100 14.08 9.56 16.87
C SER A 100 14.90 9.47 15.59
N PRO A 101 16.23 9.23 15.66
CA PRO A 101 17.06 9.11 14.45
C PRO A 101 16.57 8.04 13.47
N MET A 102 15.98 6.96 13.99
CA MET A 102 15.36 5.90 13.19
C MET A 102 14.11 6.40 12.47
N LEU A 103 13.23 7.11 13.17
CA LEU A 103 12.00 7.65 12.60
C LEU A 103 12.29 8.70 11.52
N ASP A 104 13.28 9.56 11.75
CA ASP A 104 13.70 10.56 10.76
C ASP A 104 14.29 9.92 9.50
N SER A 105 14.98 8.77 9.64
CA SER A 105 15.47 7.99 8.51
C SER A 105 14.34 7.34 7.72
N ILE A 106 13.33 6.79 8.40
CA ILE A 106 12.12 6.24 7.78
C ILE A 106 11.38 7.33 7.02
N ASP A 107 11.22 8.52 7.61
CA ASP A 107 10.55 9.63 6.95
C ASP A 107 11.23 10.05 5.65
N LYS A 108 12.56 10.18 5.69
CA LYS A 108 13.36 10.58 4.53
C LYS A 108 13.27 9.59 3.37
N ILE A 109 13.27 8.29 3.67
CA ILE A 109 13.25 7.25 2.64
C ILE A 109 11.82 6.99 2.17
N PHE A 110 10.89 6.78 3.09
CA PHE A 110 9.58 6.24 2.78
C PHE A 110 8.50 7.33 2.69
N VAL A 111 8.41 8.23 3.68
CA VAL A 111 7.32 9.22 3.74
C VAL A 111 7.49 10.32 2.70
N GLN A 112 8.72 10.81 2.49
CA GLN A 112 9.00 11.82 1.47
C GLN A 112 8.78 11.28 0.05
N ASN A 113 9.03 9.97 -0.17
CA ASN A 113 8.82 9.30 -1.45
C ASN A 113 7.47 8.57 -1.53
N ARG A 114 6.52 8.87 -0.63
CA ARG A 114 5.24 8.15 -0.51
C ARG A 114 4.47 8.05 -1.83
N SER A 115 4.52 9.08 -2.68
CA SER A 115 3.85 9.08 -3.97
C SER A 115 4.45 8.06 -4.95
N MET A 116 5.77 7.85 -4.92
CA MET A 116 6.44 6.83 -5.73
C MET A 116 6.04 5.42 -5.28
N PHE A 117 6.09 5.15 -3.97
CA PHE A 117 5.61 3.87 -3.40
C PHE A 117 4.12 3.67 -3.66
N GLY A 118 3.33 4.74 -3.60
CA GLY A 118 1.91 4.72 -3.90
C GLY A 118 1.64 4.30 -5.35
N THR A 119 2.27 4.98 -6.30
CA THR A 119 2.17 4.70 -7.73
C THR A 119 2.65 3.28 -8.07
N ALA A 120 3.78 2.85 -7.49
CA ALA A 120 4.30 1.51 -7.68
C ALA A 120 3.29 0.44 -7.18
N GLY A 121 2.69 0.64 -6.01
CA GLY A 121 1.67 -0.29 -5.50
C GLY A 121 0.40 -0.33 -6.33
N ILE A 122 -0.03 0.79 -6.93
CA ILE A 122 -1.13 0.78 -7.91
C ILE A 122 -0.78 -0.12 -9.10
N LEU A 123 0.42 0.06 -9.67
CA LEU A 123 0.87 -0.74 -10.80
C LEU A 123 1.00 -2.23 -10.44
N ILE A 124 1.57 -2.55 -9.28
CA ILE A 124 1.69 -3.91 -8.78
C ILE A 124 0.31 -4.54 -8.61
N GLY A 125 -0.63 -3.85 -7.93
CA GLY A 125 -1.99 -4.35 -7.75
C GLY A 125 -2.73 -4.54 -9.09
N ALA A 126 -2.60 -3.60 -10.02
CA ALA A 126 -3.24 -3.69 -11.34
C ALA A 126 -2.64 -4.83 -12.19
N LEU A 127 -1.32 -4.96 -12.22
CA LEU A 127 -0.66 -6.04 -12.95
C LEU A 127 -0.96 -7.40 -12.34
N HIS A 128 -0.94 -7.53 -11.01
CA HIS A 128 -1.32 -8.78 -10.33
C HIS A 128 -2.76 -9.15 -10.69
N PHE A 129 -3.69 -8.20 -10.64
CA PHE A 129 -5.07 -8.42 -11.03
C PHE A 129 -5.23 -8.95 -12.47
N LEU A 130 -4.49 -8.37 -13.43
CA LEU A 130 -4.57 -8.74 -14.85
C LEU A 130 -3.83 -10.05 -15.17
N PHE A 131 -2.74 -10.33 -14.46
CA PHE A 131 -1.83 -11.44 -14.72
C PHE A 131 -1.63 -12.33 -13.49
N PRO A 132 -2.70 -12.96 -12.95
CA PRO A 132 -2.69 -13.73 -11.70
C PRO A 132 -1.75 -14.95 -11.69
N SER A 133 -1.20 -15.32 -12.85
CA SER A 133 -0.37 -16.53 -13.04
C SER A 133 1.12 -16.21 -13.25
N VAL A 134 1.53 -14.95 -13.12
CA VAL A 134 2.93 -14.56 -13.25
C VAL A 134 3.63 -14.76 -11.91
N LEU A 135 4.64 -15.62 -11.92
CA LEU A 135 5.37 -16.16 -10.77
C LEU A 135 6.03 -15.13 -9.81
N PHE A 136 6.00 -13.85 -10.15
CA PHE A 136 6.56 -12.78 -9.31
C PHE A 136 5.60 -11.60 -9.16
N LEU A 137 4.45 -11.60 -9.84
CA LEU A 137 3.66 -10.41 -10.09
C LEU A 137 2.24 -10.59 -9.62
#